data_AF-A0A1D1XT70-F1
#
_entry.id   AF-A0A1D1XT70-F1
#
_cell.length_a   1.000
_cell.length_b   1.000
_cell.length_c   1.000
_cell.angle_alpha   90.00
_cell.angle_beta   90.00
_cell.angle_gamma   90.00
#
_symmetry.space_group_name_H-M   'P 1'
#
loop_
_entity.id
_entity.type
_entity.pdbx_description
1 polymer ?
#
loop_
_entity_poly.entity_id
_entity_poly.type
_entity_poly.pdbx_seq_one_letter_code
_entity_poly.pdbx_strand_id
1 'polypeptide(L)'
;MVCCRRANPFRLCSGLRVLGYFMILLVAAIVALSYYAVIVVAWGPRLVHGGASSALAFVIIILFHLLLVFLLWSYFMVVLQDPGSVPENWRPILDEENLDVASSVTPSDYVAPEVRAVLGAWSSSERRPDVSYCSRCQNNKPPRCHHCSVCQRCILKMDHHCVW
;
A
#
# COMPACT_ATOMS: atom_id res chain seq x y z
N MET A 1 8.78 -9.86 -31.42
CA MET A 1 9.85 -10.72 -30.88
C MET A 1 9.44 -11.20 -29.50
N VAL A 2 8.84 -12.39 -29.43
CA VAL A 2 8.38 -13.04 -28.20
C VAL A 2 9.38 -14.16 -27.92
N CYS A 3 10.47 -13.85 -27.21
CA CYS A 3 11.48 -14.86 -26.87
C CYS A 3 12.18 -14.54 -25.54
N CYS A 4 11.47 -14.76 -24.44
CA CYS A 4 12.00 -15.38 -23.21
C CYS A 4 10.89 -15.48 -22.17
N ARG A 5 9.85 -16.27 -22.49
CA ARG A 5 8.95 -16.82 -21.47
C ARG A 5 9.73 -17.94 -20.74
N ARG A 6 10.71 -17.57 -19.91
CA ARG A 6 11.35 -18.54 -18.99
C ARG A 6 10.26 -19.07 -18.09
N ALA A 7 9.95 -20.35 -18.24
CA ALA A 7 9.16 -21.10 -17.27
C ALA A 7 9.80 -20.89 -15.89
N ASN A 8 9.14 -20.13 -15.02
CA ASN A 8 9.59 -19.95 -13.64
C ASN A 8 9.11 -21.16 -12.83
N PRO A 9 10.01 -21.95 -12.22
CA PRO A 9 9.64 -23.05 -11.33
C PRO A 9 8.88 -22.57 -10.06
N PHE A 10 8.75 -21.26 -9.87
CA PHE A 10 8.10 -20.57 -8.75
C PHE A 10 6.56 -20.48 -8.85
N ARG A 11 5.87 -21.50 -9.41
CA ARG A 11 4.45 -21.76 -9.06
C ARG A 11 4.24 -22.03 -7.55
N LEU A 12 5.32 -21.99 -6.76
CA LEU A 12 5.37 -21.89 -5.30
C LEU A 12 4.69 -20.63 -4.71
N CYS A 13 4.30 -19.64 -5.53
CA CYS A 13 3.47 -18.48 -5.15
C CYS A 13 1.98 -18.81 -4.88
N SER A 14 1.58 -20.09 -4.87
CA SER A 14 0.25 -20.49 -4.40
C SER A 14 0.20 -20.61 -2.87
N GLY A 15 1.32 -20.96 -2.21
CA GLY A 15 1.36 -21.21 -0.76
C GLY A 15 1.15 -19.96 0.09
N LEU A 16 1.76 -18.82 -0.27
CA LEU A 16 1.56 -17.56 0.48
C LEU A 16 0.15 -16.98 0.31
N ARG A 17 -0.50 -17.21 -0.84
CA ARG A 17 -1.92 -16.86 -1.01
C ARG A 17 -2.83 -17.75 -0.16
N VAL A 18 -2.53 -19.04 -0.08
CA VAL A 18 -3.21 -19.97 0.84
C VAL A 18 -3.00 -19.56 2.30
N LEU A 19 -1.79 -19.12 2.66
CA LEU A 19 -1.49 -18.62 4.01
C LEU A 19 -2.31 -17.37 4.33
N GLY A 20 -2.46 -16.43 3.39
CA GLY A 20 -3.32 -15.25 3.55
C GLY A 20 -4.78 -15.64 3.79
N TYR A 21 -5.34 -16.54 2.97
CA TYR A 21 -6.72 -17.03 3.20
C TYR A 21 -6.88 -17.76 4.53
N PHE A 22 -5.89 -18.53 4.94
CA PHE A 22 -5.89 -19.21 6.24
C PHE A 22 -5.89 -18.20 7.40
N MET A 23 -5.11 -17.12 7.30
CA MET A 23 -5.12 -16.04 8.31
C MET A 23 -6.46 -15.31 8.38
N ILE A 24 -7.09 -15.01 7.24
CA ILE A 24 -8.44 -14.42 7.21
C ILE A 24 -9.46 -15.32 7.90
N LEU A 25 -9.41 -16.64 7.65
CA LEU A 25 -10.28 -17.61 8.34
C LEU A 25 -9.99 -17.68 9.84
N LEU A 26 -8.73 -17.60 10.24
CA LEU A 26 -8.34 -17.56 11.66
C LEU A 26 -8.91 -16.31 12.36
N VAL A 27 -8.79 -15.13 11.75
CA VAL A 27 -9.36 -13.88 12.28
C VAL A 27 -10.88 -14.01 12.38
N ALA A 28 -11.54 -14.52 11.34
CA ALA A 28 -12.99 -14.75 11.35
C ALA A 28 -13.42 -15.72 12.47
N ALA A 29 -12.65 -16.79 12.72
CA ALA A 29 -12.91 -17.72 13.80
C ALA A 29 -12.74 -17.08 15.19
N ILE A 30 -11.71 -16.25 15.38
CA ILE A 30 -11.50 -15.50 16.64
C ILE A 30 -12.65 -14.52 16.88
N VAL A 31 -13.08 -13.80 15.84
CA VAL A 31 -14.23 -12.88 15.93
C VAL A 31 -15.52 -13.64 16.26
N ALA A 32 -15.78 -14.77 15.60
CA ALA A 32 -16.97 -15.57 15.87
C ALA A 32 -16.98 -16.15 17.30
N LEU A 33 -15.83 -16.67 17.77
CA LEU A 33 -15.70 -17.21 19.12
C LEU A 33 -15.87 -16.12 20.19
N SER A 34 -15.24 -14.97 20.00
CA SER A 34 -15.38 -13.82 20.91
C SER A 34 -16.80 -13.27 20.92
N TYR A 35 -17.46 -13.19 19.76
CA TYR A 35 -18.87 -12.83 19.65
C TYR A 35 -19.75 -13.78 20.46
N TYR A 36 -19.57 -15.10 20.29
CA TYR A 36 -20.31 -16.11 21.05
C TYR A 36 -20.11 -15.95 22.56
N ALA A 37 -18.87 -15.80 23.01
CA ALA A 37 -18.56 -15.63 24.42
C ALA A 37 -19.20 -14.36 25.02
N VAL A 38 -19.13 -13.23 24.32
CA VAL A 38 -19.68 -11.96 24.80
C VAL A 38 -21.21 -11.97 24.75
N ILE A 39 -21.80 -12.26 23.59
CA ILE A 39 -23.24 -12.13 23.38
C ILE A 39 -24.02 -13.28 24.01
N VAL A 40 -23.62 -14.52 23.75
CA VAL A 40 -24.42 -15.69 24.17
C VAL A 40 -24.13 -16.05 25.62
N VAL A 41 -22.86 -16.08 26.03
CA VAL A 41 -22.50 -16.55 27.38
C VAL A 41 -22.58 -15.42 28.42
N ALA A 42 -22.00 -14.25 28.14
CA ALA A 42 -21.90 -13.20 29.15
C ALA A 42 -23.15 -12.33 29.26
N TRP A 43 -23.68 -11.81 28.15
CA TRP A 43 -24.73 -10.78 28.18
C TRP A 43 -26.14 -11.30 27.87
N GLY A 44 -26.27 -12.39 27.11
CA GLY A 44 -27.55 -13.02 26.76
C GLY A 44 -28.41 -13.36 27.97
N PRO A 45 -27.92 -14.10 28.98
CA PRO A 45 -28.70 -14.43 30.17
C PRO A 45 -29.13 -13.20 30.96
N ARG A 46 -28.29 -12.16 31.01
CA ARG A 46 -28.59 -10.91 31.73
C ARG A 46 -29.68 -10.09 31.05
N LEU A 47 -29.82 -10.21 29.74
CA LEU A 47 -30.90 -9.58 28.98
C LEU A 47 -32.24 -10.28 29.26
N VAL A 48 -32.25 -11.60 29.38
CA VAL A 48 -33.48 -12.42 29.57
C VAL A 48 -34.01 -12.37 31.00
N HIS A 49 -33.15 -12.26 32.02
CA HIS A 49 -33.59 -12.23 33.43
C HIS A 49 -34.38 -10.95 33.82
N GLY A 50 -34.42 -9.92 32.97
CA GLY A 50 -35.16 -8.68 33.24
C GLY A 50 -34.53 -7.77 34.30
N GLY A 51 -35.20 -6.65 34.63
CA GLY A 51 -34.78 -5.69 35.64
C GLY A 51 -33.84 -4.57 35.13
N ALA A 52 -33.30 -3.74 36.03
CA ALA A 52 -32.40 -2.64 35.65
C ALA A 52 -31.12 -3.12 34.95
N SER A 53 -30.68 -4.34 35.26
CA SER A 53 -29.56 -5.02 34.59
C SER A 53 -29.82 -5.36 33.13
N SER A 54 -31.08 -5.59 32.72
CA SER A 54 -31.40 -5.91 31.32
C SER A 54 -31.34 -4.67 30.42
N ALA A 55 -31.72 -3.49 30.94
CA ALA A 55 -31.57 -2.22 30.22
C ALA A 55 -30.08 -1.89 29.98
N LEU A 56 -29.24 -2.06 31.00
CA LEU A 56 -27.79 -1.89 30.87
C LEU A 56 -27.19 -2.91 29.90
N ALA A 57 -27.59 -4.18 29.98
CA ALA A 57 -27.15 -5.22 29.04
C ALA A 57 -27.53 -4.88 27.59
N PHE A 58 -28.74 -4.37 27.36
CA PHE A 58 -29.20 -3.95 26.03
C PHE A 58 -28.34 -2.82 25.45
N VAL A 59 -28.06 -1.77 26.24
CA VAL A 59 -27.19 -0.67 25.81
C VAL A 59 -25.79 -1.17 25.46
N ILE A 60 -25.21 -2.03 26.31
CA ILE A 60 -23.88 -2.61 26.07
C ILE A 60 -23.87 -3.48 24.80
N ILE A 61 -24.91 -4.30 24.59
CA ILE A 61 -25.03 -5.14 23.39
C ILE A 61 -25.11 -4.27 22.13
N ILE A 62 -25.89 -3.17 22.15
CA ILE A 62 -25.96 -2.24 21.00
C ILE A 62 -24.59 -1.64 20.71
N LEU A 63 -23.92 -1.09 21.73
CA LEU A 63 -22.59 -0.49 21.55
C LEU A 63 -21.58 -1.51 21.03
N PHE A 64 -21.59 -2.74 21.55
CA PHE A 64 -20.76 -3.82 21.06
C PHE A 64 -21.00 -4.12 19.58
N HIS A 65 -22.27 -4.21 19.14
CA HIS A 65 -22.58 -4.46 17.72
C HIS A 65 -22.16 -3.30 16.81
N LEU A 66 -22.34 -2.05 17.25
CA LEU A 66 -21.87 -0.89 16.48
C LEU A 66 -20.35 -0.95 16.29
N LEU A 67 -19.60 -1.20 17.37
CA LEU A 67 -18.15 -1.33 17.31
C LEU A 67 -17.71 -2.55 16.46
N LEU A 68 -18.41 -3.67 16.56
CA LEU A 68 -18.14 -4.86 15.75
C LEU A 68 -18.36 -4.60 14.26
N VAL A 69 -19.43 -3.89 13.90
CA VAL A 69 -19.69 -3.48 12.50
C VAL A 69 -18.55 -2.58 12.00
N PHE A 70 -18.13 -1.59 12.77
CA PHE A 70 -16.98 -0.75 12.39
C PHE A 70 -15.68 -1.53 12.26
N LEU A 71 -15.41 -2.46 13.19
CA LEU A 71 -14.24 -3.33 13.15
C LEU A 71 -14.23 -4.19 11.89
N LEU A 72 -15.32 -4.90 11.63
CA LEU A 72 -15.46 -5.75 10.44
C LEU A 72 -15.36 -4.93 9.15
N TRP A 73 -16.04 -3.78 9.09
CA TRP A 73 -15.95 -2.87 7.96
C TRP A 73 -14.51 -2.44 7.69
N SER A 74 -13.80 -1.97 8.71
CA SER A 74 -12.40 -1.55 8.56
C SER A 74 -11.50 -2.70 8.13
N TYR A 75 -11.69 -3.90 8.67
CA TYR A 75 -10.94 -5.08 8.27
C TYR A 75 -11.18 -5.46 6.80
N PHE A 76 -12.44 -5.53 6.37
CA PHE A 76 -12.77 -5.84 4.98
C PHE A 76 -12.27 -4.78 4.00
N MET A 77 -12.29 -3.50 4.39
CA MET A 77 -11.70 -2.43 3.58
C MET A 77 -10.19 -2.62 3.41
N VAL A 78 -9.47 -3.15 4.40
CA VAL A 78 -8.03 -3.42 4.26
C VAL A 78 -7.77 -4.67 3.40
N VAL A 79 -8.56 -5.72 3.59
CA VAL A 79 -8.35 -7.02 2.92
C VAL A 79 -8.76 -6.98 1.45
N LEU A 80 -9.85 -6.28 1.13
CA LEU A 80 -10.45 -6.31 -0.21
C LEU A 80 -9.99 -5.16 -1.11
N GLN A 81 -9.43 -4.09 -0.55
CA GLN A 81 -9.00 -2.94 -1.34
C GLN A 81 -7.76 -3.29 -2.17
N ASP A 82 -7.82 -3.01 -3.48
CA ASP A 82 -6.65 -3.14 -4.33
C ASP A 82 -5.60 -2.09 -3.91
N PRO A 83 -4.35 -2.49 -3.55
CA PRO A 83 -3.28 -1.55 -3.19
C PRO A 83 -2.81 -0.63 -4.32
N GLY A 84 -3.37 -0.78 -5.53
CA GLY A 84 -3.04 -0.04 -6.72
C GLY A 84 -1.86 -0.64 -7.49
N SER A 85 -1.57 -0.05 -8.65
CA SER A 85 -0.42 -0.43 -9.47
C SER A 85 0.16 0.80 -10.18
N VAL A 86 1.44 0.73 -10.52
CA VAL A 86 2.06 1.74 -11.39
C VAL A 86 1.50 1.62 -12.81
N PRO A 87 1.01 2.72 -13.43
CA PRO A 87 0.60 2.71 -14.83
C PRO A 87 1.72 2.27 -15.77
N GLU A 88 1.35 1.63 -16.88
CA GLU A 88 2.31 1.29 -17.93
C GLU A 88 2.93 2.57 -18.51
N ASN A 89 4.25 2.52 -18.79
CA ASN A 89 5.01 3.65 -19.33
C ASN A 89 5.03 4.90 -18.42
N TRP A 90 5.03 4.70 -17.10
CA TRP A 90 5.18 5.82 -16.17
C TRP A 90 6.47 6.58 -16.47
N ARG A 91 6.35 7.90 -16.57
CA ARG A 91 7.48 8.82 -16.77
C ARG A 91 7.46 9.88 -15.68
N PRO A 92 8.63 10.30 -15.19
CA PRO A 92 8.71 11.48 -14.34
C PRO A 92 8.14 12.65 -15.13
N ILE A 93 7.25 13.43 -14.50
CA ILE A 93 6.92 14.75 -14.98
C ILE A 93 8.18 15.58 -14.68
N LEU A 94 9.02 15.75 -15.69
CA LEU A 94 10.04 16.78 -15.65
C LEU A 94 9.28 18.06 -15.98
N ASP A 95 9.41 19.07 -15.13
CA ASP A 95 8.91 20.40 -15.44
C ASP A 95 9.75 20.90 -16.63
N GLU A 96 9.21 20.73 -17.85
CA GLU A 96 9.92 21.08 -19.09
C GLU A 96 10.25 22.58 -19.16
N GLU A 97 9.59 23.40 -18.34
CA GLU A 97 9.79 24.86 -18.27
C GLU A 97 11.20 25.28 -17.81
N ASN A 98 11.96 24.39 -17.15
CA ASN A 98 13.36 24.67 -16.76
C ASN A 98 14.42 24.13 -17.74
N LEU A 99 14.07 23.29 -18.72
CA LEU A 99 15.05 22.76 -19.69
C LEU A 99 15.37 23.74 -20.83
N ASP A 100 14.44 24.63 -21.13
CA ASP A 100 14.58 25.61 -22.21
C ASP A 100 15.58 26.72 -21.84
N VAL A 101 15.67 27.06 -20.55
CA VAL A 101 16.59 28.08 -20.02
C VAL A 101 18.05 27.59 -20.02
N ALA A 102 18.27 26.28 -19.86
CA ALA A 102 19.61 25.69 -19.90
C ALA A 102 20.15 25.52 -21.34
N SER A 103 19.25 25.39 -22.32
CA SER A 103 19.63 25.18 -23.72
C SER A 103 19.93 26.49 -24.47
N SER A 104 19.48 27.64 -23.96
CA SER A 104 19.74 28.95 -24.58
C SER A 104 21.05 29.62 -24.14
N VAL A 105 21.80 29.06 -23.19
CA VAL A 105 23.13 29.57 -22.86
C VAL A 105 24.14 28.94 -23.83
N THR A 106 24.27 29.54 -25.00
CA THR A 106 25.48 29.37 -25.83
C THR A 106 26.70 29.55 -24.94
N PRO A 107 27.65 28.60 -24.88
CA PRO A 107 28.94 28.82 -24.22
C PRO A 107 29.70 29.88 -25.01
N SER A 108 29.52 31.15 -24.66
CA SER A 108 30.46 32.18 -25.05
C SER A 108 31.68 32.01 -24.15
N ASP A 109 32.83 31.71 -24.73
CA ASP A 109 34.10 31.35 -24.06
C ASP A 109 34.73 32.47 -23.19
N TYR A 110 33.95 33.51 -22.83
CA TYR A 110 34.40 34.65 -22.03
C TYR A 110 33.87 34.66 -20.59
N VAL A 111 33.16 33.60 -20.15
CA VAL A 111 32.58 33.56 -18.80
C VAL A 111 33.67 33.29 -17.75
N ALA A 112 33.89 34.26 -16.87
CA ALA A 112 34.87 34.23 -15.78
C ALA A 112 34.74 32.94 -14.92
N PRO A 113 35.86 32.40 -14.39
CA PRO A 113 35.87 31.13 -13.65
C PRO A 113 34.92 31.11 -12.44
N GLU A 114 34.62 32.27 -11.85
CA GLU A 114 33.65 32.42 -10.76
C GLU A 114 32.22 32.10 -11.20
N VAL A 115 31.81 32.49 -12.40
CA VAL A 115 30.46 32.21 -12.92
C VAL A 115 30.32 30.74 -13.33
N ARG A 116 31.40 30.09 -13.77
CA ARG A 116 31.44 28.63 -14.03
C ARG A 116 31.31 27.81 -12.74
N ALA A 117 31.89 28.27 -11.63
CA ALA A 117 31.72 27.67 -10.32
C ALA A 117 30.28 27.82 -9.81
N VAL A 118 29.66 28.98 -10.04
CA VAL A 118 28.24 29.21 -9.71
C VAL A 118 27.33 28.32 -10.58
N LEU A 119 27.50 28.27 -11.91
CA LEU A 119 26.69 27.38 -12.78
C LEU A 119 26.90 25.89 -12.45
N GLY A 120 28.13 25.48 -12.11
CA GLY A 120 28.43 24.13 -11.64
C GLY A 120 27.77 23.78 -10.30
N ALA A 121 27.72 24.75 -9.38
CA ALA A 121 27.04 24.61 -8.09
C ALA A 121 25.50 24.61 -8.21
N TRP A 122 24.93 25.31 -9.20
CA TRP A 122 23.48 25.30 -9.45
C TRP A 122 23.05 24.02 -10.18
N SER A 123 23.87 23.50 -11.09
CA SER A 123 23.60 22.22 -11.79
C SER A 123 23.58 20.98 -10.86
N SER A 124 24.15 21.11 -9.66
CA SER A 124 24.20 20.05 -8.64
C SER A 124 23.03 20.14 -7.64
N SER A 125 22.18 21.17 -7.72
CA SER A 125 21.06 21.39 -6.79
C SER A 125 19.68 21.04 -7.36
N GLU A 126 19.55 20.76 -8.65
CA GLU A 126 18.30 20.24 -9.21
C GLU A 126 18.20 18.76 -8.85
N ARG A 127 17.48 18.44 -7.76
CA ARG A 127 17.10 17.07 -7.39
C ARG A 127 16.25 16.48 -8.53
N ARG A 128 16.90 16.01 -9.61
CA ARG A 128 16.28 15.11 -10.57
C ARG A 128 15.69 13.97 -9.73
N PRO A 129 14.38 13.72 -9.78
CA PRO A 129 13.81 12.62 -9.03
C PRO A 129 14.54 11.36 -9.47
N ASP A 130 15.20 10.68 -8.54
CA ASP A 130 15.98 9.47 -8.83
C ASP A 130 15.02 8.41 -9.39
N VAL A 131 15.03 8.27 -10.71
CA VAL A 131 14.10 7.42 -11.44
C VAL A 131 14.59 5.99 -11.30
N SER A 132 14.16 5.32 -10.24
CA SER A 132 14.50 3.91 -10.05
C SER A 132 13.74 3.03 -11.05
N TYR A 133 14.38 2.00 -11.59
CA TYR A 133 13.75 1.07 -12.56
C TYR A 133 13.39 -0.26 -11.89
N CYS A 134 12.33 -0.92 -12.37
CA CYS A 134 11.96 -2.27 -11.96
C CYS A 134 12.29 -3.29 -13.05
N SER A 135 13.31 -4.11 -12.85
CA SER A 135 13.67 -5.17 -13.81
C SER A 135 12.60 -6.27 -13.94
N ARG A 136 11.82 -6.51 -12.89
CA ARG A 136 10.74 -7.52 -12.86
C ARG A 136 9.49 -7.07 -13.62
N CYS A 137 9.09 -5.81 -13.45
CA CYS A 137 7.93 -5.24 -14.14
C CYS A 137 8.28 -4.57 -15.47
N GLN A 138 9.57 -4.44 -15.78
CA GLN A 138 10.10 -3.71 -16.94
C GLN A 138 9.51 -2.30 -17.09
N ASN A 139 9.40 -1.57 -15.98
CA ASN A 139 8.78 -0.25 -15.92
C ASN A 139 9.55 0.66 -14.97
N ASN A 140 9.50 1.97 -15.23
CA ASN A 140 10.03 2.97 -14.31
C ASN A 140 9.20 3.00 -13.03
N LYS A 141 9.88 3.19 -11.89
CA LYS A 141 9.24 3.28 -10.58
C LYS A 141 9.06 4.74 -10.20
N PRO A 142 7.82 5.16 -9.88
CA PRO A 142 7.58 6.41 -9.18
C PRO A 142 8.32 6.47 -7.85
N PRO A 143 8.57 7.67 -7.30
CA PRO A 143 9.11 7.79 -5.95
C PRO A 143 8.21 7.07 -4.94
N ARG A 144 8.81 6.40 -3.95
CA ARG A 144 8.14 5.57 -2.93
C ARG A 144 7.37 4.34 -3.47
N CYS A 145 7.63 3.92 -4.70
CA CYS A 145 7.09 2.67 -5.25
C CYS A 145 8.03 1.49 -4.94
N HIS A 146 7.46 0.36 -4.53
CA HIS A 146 8.20 -0.89 -4.31
C HIS A 146 7.56 -2.05 -5.07
N HIS A 147 8.39 -3.01 -5.52
CA HIS A 147 7.90 -4.23 -6.16
C HIS A 147 7.54 -5.25 -5.07
N CYS A 148 6.26 -5.64 -5.01
CA CYS A 148 5.83 -6.70 -4.12
C CYS A 148 5.97 -8.06 -4.83
N SER A 149 6.82 -8.94 -4.29
CA SER A 149 6.99 -10.31 -4.80
C SER A 149 5.76 -11.19 -4.55
N VAL A 150 4.88 -10.84 -3.60
CA VAL A 150 3.65 -11.60 -3.37
C VAL A 150 2.57 -11.18 -4.37
N CYS A 151 2.36 -9.87 -4.56
CA CYS A 151 1.40 -9.35 -5.54
C CYS A 151 1.92 -9.40 -7.00
N GLN A 152 3.22 -9.66 -7.20
CA GLN A 152 3.89 -9.71 -8.52
C GLN A 152 3.75 -8.43 -9.35
N ARG A 153 3.67 -7.27 -8.68
CA ARG A 153 3.55 -5.95 -9.33
C ARG A 153 4.18 -4.85 -8.48
N CYS A 154 4.46 -3.72 -9.12
CA CYS A 154 4.90 -2.50 -8.45
C CYS A 154 3.70 -1.78 -7.83
N ILE A 155 3.78 -1.53 -6.52
CA ILE A 155 2.73 -0.91 -5.71
C ILE A 155 3.17 0.52 -5.34
N LEU A 156 2.27 1.48 -5.56
CA LEU A 156 2.48 2.89 -5.22
C LEU A 156 2.44 3.08 -3.70
N LYS A 157 3.39 3.85 -3.15
CA LYS A 157 3.49 4.12 -1.70
C LYS A 157 3.41 2.86 -0.85
N MET A 158 4.00 1.76 -1.34
CA MET A 158 3.98 0.48 -0.64
C MET A 158 4.67 0.60 0.71
N ASP A 159 3.99 0.17 1.77
CA ASP A 159 4.57 0.03 3.10
C ASP A 159 5.08 -1.41 3.29
N HIS A 160 4.17 -2.36 3.41
CA HIS A 160 4.47 -3.80 3.48
C HIS A 160 3.34 -4.64 2.90
N HIS A 161 3.58 -5.94 2.73
CA HIS A 161 2.53 -6.89 2.39
C HIS A 161 2.00 -7.52 3.68
N CYS A 162 0.78 -7.15 4.08
CA CYS A 162 0.13 -7.73 5.25
C CYS A 162 -0.39 -9.14 4.93
N VAL A 163 -0.12 -10.08 5.84
CA VAL A 163 -0.55 -11.48 5.77
C VAL A 163 -1.78 -11.77 6.62
N TRP A 164 -2.14 -10.84 7.51
CA TRP A 164 -3.34 -10.85 8.37
C TRP A 164 -4.55 -10.27 7.66
#